data_AF-A0A240BWJ4-F1
#
_entry.id   AF-A0A240BWJ4-F1
#
_cell.length_a   1.000
_cell.length_b   1.000
_cell.length_c   1.000
_cell.angle_alpha   90.00
_cell.angle_beta   90.00
_cell.angle_gamma   90.00
#
_symmetry.space_group_name_H-M   'P 1'
#
loop_
_entity.id
_entity.type
_entity.pdbx_description
1 polymer ?
#
loop_
_entity_poly.entity_id
_entity_poly.type
_entity_poly.pdbx_seq_one_letter_code
_entity_poly.pdbx_strand_id
1 'polypeptide(L)'
;MEFGRLNQHEFETFVKDNFLHYTQSHEHFSFRSVNQKDVHLVGVKDEDGTVLAACLLTEARSLKFFKYFYTHRGPVMDYQDLYLVKFFYYHLTEYLKKHNCLFVLTDPYLLENLRDTKGNILKHYDNDLFIKQIAQLGFEHQGYSVGYSQTSQIRWLSVLDLADKSEDQLLKEMDYQTRRNIKKHTRWMYKFVRYLSMKQIDSLSCSEWLKKNMVSSSVIKIILRRCNVYIQEIVC
;
A
#
# COMPACT_ATOMS: atom_id res chain seq x y z
N MET A 1 14.91 3.12 23.26
CA MET A 1 14.63 2.86 21.82
C MET A 1 15.91 2.47 21.12
N GLU A 2 15.90 1.35 20.41
CA GLU A 2 17.03 0.85 19.62
C GLU A 2 16.58 0.60 18.18
N PHE A 3 17.33 1.15 17.21
CA PHE A 3 17.11 0.85 15.79
C PHE A 3 18.00 -0.32 15.36
N GLY A 4 17.42 -1.30 14.66
CA GLY A 4 18.16 -2.48 14.24
C GLY A 4 17.48 -3.29 13.16
N ARG A 5 18.10 -4.42 12.82
CA ARG A 5 17.46 -5.43 11.96
C ARG A 5 16.41 -6.18 12.77
N LEU A 6 15.25 -6.40 12.17
CA LEU A 6 14.23 -7.28 12.74
C LEU A 6 14.43 -8.68 12.21
N ASN A 7 14.15 -9.68 13.04
CA ASN A 7 13.97 -11.03 12.54
C ASN A 7 12.58 -11.16 11.88
N GLN A 8 12.39 -12.22 11.10
CA GLN A 8 11.17 -12.44 10.34
C GLN A 8 9.93 -12.55 11.23
N HIS A 9 10.07 -13.20 12.39
CA HIS A 9 8.96 -13.43 13.32
C HIS A 9 8.53 -12.12 14.02
N GLU A 10 9.48 -11.29 14.43
CA GLU A 10 9.25 -9.97 15.00
C GLU A 10 8.51 -9.06 14.02
N PHE A 11 8.99 -9.00 12.77
CA PHE A 11 8.37 -8.22 11.71
C PHE A 11 6.94 -8.68 11.43
N GLU A 12 6.73 -9.99 11.23
CA GLU A 12 5.43 -10.56 10.91
C GLU A 12 4.42 -10.33 12.04
N THR A 13 4.83 -10.55 13.30
CA THR A 13 3.97 -10.34 14.47
C THR A 13 3.53 -8.89 14.54
N PHE A 14 4.48 -7.95 14.45
CA PHE A 14 4.18 -6.53 14.53
C PHE A 14 3.27 -6.05 13.39
N VAL A 15 3.57 -6.44 12.14
CA VAL A 15 2.76 -6.04 10.98
C VAL A 15 1.38 -6.66 11.02
N LYS A 16 1.22 -7.89 11.50
CA LYS A 16 -0.09 -8.54 11.57
C LYS A 16 -1.04 -7.77 12.48
N ASP A 17 -0.53 -7.28 13.62
CA ASP A 17 -1.31 -6.51 14.58
C ASP A 17 -1.51 -5.05 14.12
N ASN A 18 -0.59 -4.52 13.31
CA ASN A 18 -0.59 -3.14 12.81
C ASN A 18 -0.67 -3.09 11.28
N PHE A 19 -1.52 -3.92 10.67
CA PHE A 19 -1.52 -4.08 9.22
C PHE A 19 -1.88 -2.77 8.51
N LEU A 20 -0.98 -2.29 7.65
CA LEU A 20 -1.21 -1.11 6.81
C LEU A 20 -1.32 -1.45 5.33
N HIS A 21 -0.35 -2.19 4.79
CA HIS A 21 -0.28 -2.46 3.35
C HIS A 21 0.35 -3.82 3.05
N TYR A 22 -0.15 -4.50 2.02
CA TYR A 22 0.31 -5.85 1.65
C TYR A 22 1.78 -5.92 1.21
N THR A 23 2.39 -4.80 0.81
CA THR A 23 3.82 -4.75 0.47
C THR A 23 4.72 -4.84 1.69
N GLN A 24 4.17 -4.60 2.89
CA GLN A 24 4.85 -4.78 4.16
C GLN A 24 4.57 -6.18 4.74
N SER A 25 4.33 -7.21 3.93
CA SER A 25 3.97 -8.55 4.43
C SER A 25 5.13 -9.55 4.45
N HIS A 26 4.95 -10.62 5.25
CA HIS A 26 5.85 -11.77 5.28
C HIS A 26 5.99 -12.41 3.89
N GLU A 27 4.90 -12.59 3.15
CA GLU A 27 4.90 -13.23 1.84
C GLU A 27 5.75 -12.43 0.84
N HIS A 28 5.66 -11.09 0.89
CA HIS A 28 6.49 -10.24 0.04
C HIS A 28 7.98 -10.36 0.40
N PHE A 29 8.31 -10.37 1.70
CA PHE A 29 9.67 -10.62 2.18
C PHE A 29 10.20 -11.98 1.72
N SER A 30 9.46 -13.06 1.96
CA SER A 30 9.84 -14.42 1.60
C SER A 30 10.07 -14.57 0.09
N PHE A 31 9.20 -13.97 -0.72
CA PHE A 31 9.37 -13.96 -2.18
C PHE A 31 10.65 -13.24 -2.61
N ARG A 32 10.89 -12.02 -2.12
CA ARG A 32 12.08 -11.22 -2.46
C ARG A 32 13.37 -11.87 -1.97
N SER A 33 13.37 -12.38 -0.74
CA SER A 33 14.52 -13.01 -0.11
C SER A 33 14.98 -14.25 -0.87
N VAL A 34 14.05 -15.05 -1.41
CA VAL A 34 14.40 -16.25 -2.20
C VAL A 34 14.84 -15.90 -3.61
N ASN A 35 14.13 -15.00 -4.29
CA ASN A 35 14.32 -14.78 -5.74
C ASN A 35 15.37 -13.71 -6.06
N GLN A 36 15.46 -12.65 -5.27
CA GLN A 36 16.25 -11.46 -5.60
C GLN A 36 17.33 -11.16 -4.55
N LYS A 37 17.14 -11.63 -3.31
CA LYS A 37 18.07 -11.43 -2.18
C LYS A 37 18.39 -9.95 -1.93
N ASP A 38 17.40 -9.11 -2.17
CA ASP A 38 17.50 -7.65 -2.22
C ASP A 38 16.68 -6.98 -1.12
N VAL A 39 16.30 -7.71 -0.06
CA VAL A 39 15.33 -7.25 0.93
C VAL A 39 15.94 -7.18 2.33
N HIS A 40 15.55 -6.15 3.07
CA HIS A 40 15.97 -5.90 4.44
C HIS A 40 14.74 -5.69 5.31
N LEU A 41 14.81 -6.22 6.54
CA LEU A 41 13.86 -5.92 7.60
C LEU A 41 14.57 -5.09 8.65
N VAL A 42 14.08 -3.88 8.87
CA VAL A 42 14.57 -2.97 9.91
C VAL A 42 13.41 -2.50 10.78
N GLY A 43 13.72 -2.03 11.97
CA GLY A 43 12.73 -1.58 12.92
C GLY A 43 13.32 -0.89 14.12
N VAL A 44 12.42 -0.45 15.00
CA VAL A 44 12.77 0.14 16.29
C VAL A 44 12.15 -0.72 17.39
N LYS A 45 12.93 -1.02 18.41
CA LYS A 45 12.48 -1.69 19.63
C LYS A 45 12.55 -0.76 20.83
N ASP A 46 11.68 -0.95 21.80
CA ASP A 46 11.81 -0.34 23.12
C ASP A 46 12.90 -1.05 23.96
N GLU A 47 13.03 -0.65 25.22
CA GLU A 47 14.01 -1.24 26.16
C GLU A 47 13.66 -2.67 26.56
N ASP A 48 12.38 -3.05 26.52
CA ASP A 48 11.87 -4.38 26.84
C ASP A 48 11.94 -5.35 25.63
N GLY A 49 12.35 -4.84 24.46
CA GLY A 49 12.46 -5.60 23.21
C GLY A 49 11.18 -5.64 22.37
N THR A 50 10.13 -4.92 22.77
CA THR A 50 8.89 -4.77 22.00
C THR A 50 9.15 -3.96 20.74
N VAL A 51 8.66 -4.43 19.60
CA VAL A 51 8.78 -3.71 18.33
C VAL A 51 7.80 -2.53 18.33
N LEU A 52 8.32 -1.32 18.10
CA LEU A 52 7.56 -0.07 17.98
C LEU A 52 7.36 0.35 16.53
N ALA A 53 8.29 -0.01 15.65
CA ALA A 53 8.24 0.28 14.22
C ALA A 53 8.88 -0.85 13.42
N ALA A 54 8.35 -1.13 12.24
CA ALA A 54 8.85 -2.16 11.34
C ALA A 54 8.81 -1.68 9.89
N CYS A 55 9.82 -2.04 9.10
CA CYS A 55 9.88 -1.69 7.69
C CYS A 55 10.60 -2.76 6.89
N LEU A 56 9.92 -3.22 5.85
CA LEU A 56 10.50 -3.92 4.71
C LEU A 56 10.99 -2.88 3.70
N LEU A 57 12.25 -2.98 3.32
CA LEU A 57 12.86 -2.18 2.26
C LEU A 57 13.59 -3.09 1.28
N THR A 58 13.55 -2.72 0.00
CA THR A 58 14.34 -3.38 -1.03
C THR A 58 15.49 -2.51 -1.48
N GLU A 59 16.61 -3.13 -1.84
CA GLU A 59 17.77 -2.48 -2.44
C GLU A 59 17.89 -2.81 -3.93
N ALA A 60 18.41 -1.87 -4.72
CA ALA A 60 18.76 -2.14 -6.11
C ALA A 60 20.01 -1.37 -6.50
N ARG A 61 20.89 -2.04 -7.26
CA ARG A 61 22.20 -1.52 -7.64
C ARG A 61 22.05 -0.33 -8.58
N SER A 62 22.79 0.75 -8.29
CA SER A 62 22.89 1.95 -9.13
C SER A 62 24.35 2.39 -9.20
N LEU A 63 24.76 3.01 -10.31
CA LEU A 63 26.10 3.60 -10.49
C LEU A 63 27.25 2.72 -9.94
N LYS A 64 27.35 1.48 -10.43
CA LYS A 64 28.35 0.46 -10.07
C LYS A 64 28.34 -0.04 -8.62
N PHE A 65 28.56 0.76 -7.60
CA PHE A 65 28.67 0.24 -6.22
C PHE A 65 27.67 0.87 -5.26
N PHE A 66 26.96 1.90 -5.72
CA PHE A 66 25.87 2.48 -4.98
C PHE A 66 24.59 1.66 -5.13
N LYS A 67 23.62 1.96 -4.26
CA LYS A 67 22.30 1.34 -4.29
C LYS A 67 21.24 2.40 -4.08
N TYR A 68 20.07 2.23 -4.66
CA TYR A 68 18.89 2.93 -4.18
C TYR A 68 18.05 1.98 -3.33
N PHE A 69 17.31 2.56 -2.39
CA PHE A 69 16.44 1.81 -1.49
C PHE A 69 14.99 2.26 -1.67
N TYR A 70 14.04 1.36 -1.41
CA TYR A 70 12.62 1.68 -1.48
C TYR A 70 11.84 0.99 -0.35
N THR A 71 11.03 1.75 0.39
CA THR A 71 10.30 1.27 1.57
C THR A 71 8.93 0.67 1.28
N HIS A 72 8.46 0.65 0.03
CA HIS A 72 7.17 0.04 -0.38
C HIS A 72 6.01 0.25 0.61
N ARG A 73 5.47 1.47 0.71
CA ARG A 73 4.39 1.84 1.65
C ARG A 73 4.70 1.71 3.14
N GLY A 74 5.91 1.31 3.50
CA GLY A 74 6.44 1.40 4.85
C GLY A 74 7.11 2.75 5.11
N PRO A 75 7.53 3.01 6.36
CA PRO A 75 7.47 2.10 7.51
C PRO A 75 6.07 1.92 8.12
N VAL A 76 5.88 0.82 8.83
CA VAL A 76 4.71 0.57 9.69
C VAL A 76 5.06 1.03 11.10
N MET A 77 4.38 2.06 11.58
CA MET A 77 4.56 2.65 12.91
C MET A 77 3.39 3.58 13.23
N ASP A 78 3.30 4.04 14.48
CA ASP A 78 2.41 5.14 14.84
C ASP A 78 3.01 6.47 14.39
N TYR A 79 2.36 7.12 13.41
CA TYR A 79 2.79 8.41 12.88
C TYR A 79 2.39 9.60 13.77
N GLN A 80 1.58 9.39 14.80
CA GLN A 80 1.28 10.41 15.80
C GLN A 80 2.42 10.56 16.82
N ASP A 81 3.20 9.50 17.05
CA ASP A 81 4.44 9.57 17.82
C ASP A 81 5.56 10.19 16.97
N LEU A 82 5.61 11.53 17.00
CA LEU A 82 6.62 12.30 16.28
C LEU A 82 8.05 12.00 16.74
N TYR A 83 8.24 11.57 17.98
CA TYR A 83 9.56 11.17 18.48
C TYR A 83 10.00 9.87 17.82
N LEU A 84 9.12 8.86 17.76
CA LEU A 84 9.37 7.60 17.06
C LEU A 84 9.63 7.82 15.57
N VAL A 85 8.82 8.64 14.90
CA VAL A 85 9.00 9.01 13.48
C VAL A 85 10.40 9.57 13.25
N LYS A 86 10.78 10.60 14.02
CA LYS A 86 12.08 11.25 13.89
C LYS A 86 13.22 10.28 14.17
N PHE A 87 13.10 9.48 15.23
CA PHE A 87 14.09 8.46 15.60
C PHE A 87 14.28 7.43 14.49
N PHE A 88 13.18 6.90 13.93
CA PHE A 88 13.21 5.92 12.86
C PHE A 88 13.91 6.46 11.61
N TYR A 89 13.49 7.62 11.10
CA TYR A 89 14.07 8.18 9.86
C TYR A 89 15.53 8.62 10.02
N TYR A 90 15.91 9.13 11.20
CA TYR A 90 17.30 9.46 11.50
C TYR A 90 18.19 8.21 11.46
N HIS A 91 17.82 7.15 12.17
CA HIS A 91 18.61 5.93 12.22
C HIS A 91 18.52 5.09 10.94
N LEU A 92 17.41 5.17 10.20
CA LEU A 92 17.30 4.62 8.85
C LEU A 92 18.35 5.26 7.94
N THR A 93 18.49 6.59 7.97
CA THR A 93 19.49 7.31 7.17
C THR A 93 20.91 6.82 7.48
N GLU A 94 21.24 6.65 8.76
CA GLU A 94 22.53 6.12 9.19
C GLU A 94 22.76 4.66 8.75
N TYR A 95 21.72 3.83 8.79
CA TYR A 95 21.76 2.46 8.26
C TYR A 95 22.04 2.46 6.76
N LEU A 96 21.30 3.27 6.00
CA LEU A 96 21.40 3.32 4.54
C LEU A 96 22.77 3.83 4.06
N LYS A 97 23.37 4.81 4.74
CA LYS A 97 24.74 5.28 4.44
C LYS A 97 25.77 4.14 4.55
N LYS A 98 25.67 3.30 5.58
CA LYS A 98 26.55 2.11 5.76
C LYS A 98 26.38 1.06 4.65
N HIS A 99 25.26 1.13 3.92
CA HIS A 99 24.92 0.23 2.82
C HIS A 99 25.13 0.86 1.42
N ASN A 100 25.97 1.91 1.31
CA ASN A 100 26.27 2.61 0.05
C ASN A 100 25.02 3.15 -0.66
N CYS A 101 24.05 3.64 0.11
CA CYS A 101 22.84 4.26 -0.45
C CYS A 101 23.18 5.55 -1.19
N LEU A 102 22.68 5.67 -2.43
CA LEU A 102 22.68 6.91 -3.22
C LEU A 102 21.47 7.77 -2.88
N PHE A 103 20.28 7.16 -2.87
CA PHE A 103 19.03 7.77 -2.47
C PHE A 103 18.04 6.69 -1.99
N VAL A 104 17.04 7.12 -1.23
CA VAL A 104 15.95 6.28 -0.77
C VAL A 104 14.61 6.88 -1.19
N LEU A 105 13.71 6.03 -1.67
CA LEU A 105 12.33 6.38 -1.90
C LEU A 105 11.50 5.90 -0.70
N THR A 106 10.73 6.80 -0.12
CA THR A 106 9.81 6.49 0.97
C THR A 106 8.43 7.02 0.63
N ASP A 107 7.42 6.18 0.76
CA ASP A 107 6.02 6.48 0.40
C ASP A 107 5.07 5.93 1.46
N PRO A 108 5.23 6.34 2.73
CA PRO A 108 4.52 5.75 3.86
C PRO A 108 3.00 5.77 3.64
N TYR A 109 2.30 4.75 4.15
CA TYR A 109 0.84 4.71 4.10
C TYR A 109 0.21 5.70 5.10
N LEU A 110 0.32 7.00 4.81
CA LEU A 110 -0.19 8.10 5.61
C LEU A 110 -1.30 8.84 4.85
N LEU A 111 -2.50 8.90 5.41
CA LEU A 111 -3.64 9.57 4.78
C LEU A 111 -3.48 11.09 4.83
N GLU A 112 -3.67 11.73 3.69
CA GLU A 112 -3.74 13.19 3.54
C GLU A 112 -5.18 13.68 3.53
N ASN A 113 -6.03 13.06 2.72
CA ASN A 113 -7.43 13.43 2.58
C ASN A 113 -8.30 12.20 2.39
N LEU A 114 -9.52 12.25 2.95
CA LEU A 114 -10.65 11.47 2.45
C LEU A 114 -11.43 12.35 1.50
N ARG A 115 -11.76 11.83 0.33
CA ARG A 115 -12.53 12.52 -0.69
C ARG A 115 -13.76 11.73 -1.11
N ASP A 116 -14.75 12.42 -1.63
CA ASP A 116 -15.86 11.78 -2.33
C ASP A 116 -15.46 11.38 -3.76
N THR A 117 -16.36 10.69 -4.46
CA THR A 117 -16.14 10.26 -5.86
C THR A 117 -16.05 11.43 -6.87
N LYS A 118 -16.36 12.66 -6.45
CA LYS A 118 -16.24 13.88 -7.25
C LYS A 118 -14.94 14.64 -6.95
N GLY A 119 -14.14 14.17 -5.99
CA GLY A 119 -12.88 14.77 -5.58
C GLY A 119 -13.00 15.82 -4.48
N ASN A 120 -14.20 16.06 -3.93
CA ASN A 120 -14.39 16.99 -2.82
C ASN A 120 -13.80 16.38 -1.54
N ILE A 121 -13.13 17.19 -0.73
CA ILE A 121 -12.56 16.75 0.55
C ILE A 121 -13.68 16.55 1.57
N LEU A 122 -13.81 15.33 2.06
CA LEU A 122 -14.69 14.96 3.17
C LEU A 122 -14.00 15.14 4.52
N LYS A 123 -12.70 14.82 4.57
CA LYS A 123 -11.85 14.96 5.76
C LYS A 123 -10.41 15.23 5.34
N HIS A 124 -9.76 16.15 6.04
CA HIS A 124 -8.34 16.46 5.87
C HIS A 124 -7.57 15.97 7.11
N TYR A 125 -6.36 15.46 6.88
CA TYR A 125 -5.41 15.08 7.93
C TYR A 125 -4.19 16.01 7.81
N ASP A 126 -3.85 16.67 8.91
CA ASP A 126 -2.69 17.57 8.96
C ASP A 126 -1.40 16.76 9.10
N ASN A 127 -0.63 16.69 8.00
CA ASN A 127 0.66 16.02 7.94
C ASN A 127 1.83 17.02 7.83
N ASP A 128 1.61 18.32 8.04
CA ASP A 128 2.64 19.35 7.87
C ASP A 128 3.82 19.12 8.81
N LEU A 129 3.53 18.72 10.06
CA LEU A 129 4.56 18.44 11.05
C LEU A 129 5.41 17.22 10.67
N PHE A 130 4.80 16.19 10.10
CA PHE A 130 5.49 15.02 9.57
C PHE A 130 6.44 15.43 8.44
N ILE A 131 5.92 16.13 7.43
CA ILE A 131 6.69 16.59 6.25
C ILE A 131 7.86 17.48 6.69
N LYS A 132 7.63 18.45 7.58
CA LYS A 132 8.68 19.35 8.11
C LYS A 132 9.76 18.59 8.86
N GLN A 133 9.40 17.57 9.65
CA GLN A 133 10.37 16.80 10.42
C GLN A 133 11.27 15.94 9.54
N ILE A 134 10.70 15.20 8.58
CA ILE A 134 11.53 14.40 7.67
C ILE A 134 12.36 15.28 6.72
N ALA A 135 11.87 16.47 6.37
CA ALA A 135 12.64 17.45 5.61
C ALA A 135 13.89 17.93 6.36
N GLN A 136 13.81 18.13 7.69
CA GLN A 136 14.99 18.43 8.51
C GLN A 136 16.03 17.30 8.52
N LEU A 137 15.62 16.07 8.21
CA LEU A 137 16.49 14.90 8.07
C LEU A 137 17.03 14.72 6.63
N GLY A 138 16.66 15.60 5.69
CA GLY A 138 17.11 15.58 4.30
C GLY A 138 16.18 14.84 3.33
N PHE A 139 14.95 14.49 3.74
CA PHE A 139 13.96 13.91 2.84
C PHE A 139 13.20 15.00 2.08
N GLU A 140 13.13 14.87 0.76
CA GLU A 140 12.46 15.85 -0.10
C GLU A 140 11.09 15.33 -0.58
N HIS A 141 10.02 15.99 -0.14
CA HIS A 141 8.66 15.69 -0.59
C HIS A 141 8.50 16.01 -2.09
N GLN A 142 8.04 15.03 -2.86
CA GLN A 142 7.93 15.12 -4.32
C GLN A 142 6.66 15.86 -4.78
N GLY A 143 5.79 16.24 -3.83
CA GLY A 143 4.58 17.00 -4.08
C GLY A 143 3.36 16.13 -4.40
N TYR A 144 2.21 16.79 -4.48
CA TYR A 144 0.92 16.14 -4.58
C TYR A 144 0.57 15.74 -6.02
N SER A 145 1.34 14.83 -6.61
CA SER A 145 1.13 14.36 -7.98
C SER A 145 -0.24 13.69 -8.16
N VAL A 146 -0.80 13.80 -9.38
CA VAL A 146 -2.09 13.21 -9.77
C VAL A 146 -1.89 12.37 -11.02
N GLY A 147 -2.58 11.23 -11.09
CA GLY A 147 -2.50 10.29 -12.22
C GLY A 147 -1.52 9.15 -11.97
N TYR A 148 -1.21 8.43 -13.06
CA TYR A 148 -0.30 7.28 -13.01
C TYR A 148 1.14 7.75 -13.24
N SER A 149 2.02 7.33 -12.33
CA SER A 149 3.47 7.51 -12.46
C SER A 149 4.11 6.18 -12.86
N GLN A 150 5.23 6.25 -13.58
CA GLN A 150 6.06 5.07 -13.84
C GLN A 150 6.98 4.74 -12.65
N THR A 151 7.18 5.69 -11.74
CA THR A 151 8.22 5.63 -10.70
C THR A 151 7.65 5.65 -9.28
N SER A 152 6.41 6.09 -9.08
CA SER A 152 5.78 6.20 -7.76
C SER A 152 4.46 5.43 -7.68
N GLN A 153 4.09 5.04 -6.47
CA GLN A 153 2.79 4.40 -6.23
C GLN A 153 1.63 5.38 -6.45
N ILE A 154 0.45 4.83 -6.75
CA ILE A 154 -0.78 5.60 -6.90
C ILE A 154 -1.18 6.22 -5.56
N ARG A 155 -1.34 7.55 -5.49
CA ARG A 155 -1.73 8.23 -4.24
C ARG A 155 -3.22 8.13 -3.93
N TRP A 156 -4.05 7.89 -4.94
CA TRP A 156 -5.51 7.95 -4.85
C TRP A 156 -6.08 6.53 -4.93
N LEU A 157 -6.64 6.05 -3.82
CA LEU A 157 -7.21 4.72 -3.68
C LEU A 157 -8.73 4.78 -3.50
N SER A 158 -9.46 4.03 -4.30
CA SER A 158 -10.92 3.89 -4.22
C SER A 158 -11.24 2.78 -3.20
N VAL A 159 -11.70 3.14 -2.01
CA VAL A 159 -11.90 2.21 -0.87
C VAL A 159 -13.38 2.08 -0.50
N LEU A 160 -13.89 0.84 -0.48
CA LEU A 160 -15.23 0.52 0.04
C LEU A 160 -15.12 0.14 1.51
N ASP A 161 -15.78 0.90 2.39
CA ASP A 161 -15.86 0.54 3.80
C ASP A 161 -16.81 -0.64 4.01
N LEU A 162 -16.31 -1.69 4.66
CA LEU A 162 -17.05 -2.90 4.99
C LEU A 162 -17.35 -3.00 6.49
N ALA A 163 -16.77 -2.14 7.33
CA ALA A 163 -16.92 -2.21 8.77
C ALA A 163 -18.41 -2.07 9.16
N ASP A 164 -18.86 -2.97 10.04
CA ASP A 164 -20.21 -2.98 10.61
C ASP A 164 -21.37 -3.01 9.59
N LYS A 165 -21.12 -3.46 8.35
CA LYS A 165 -22.13 -3.54 7.29
C LYS A 165 -22.43 -4.96 6.86
N SER A 166 -23.71 -5.27 6.69
CA SER A 166 -24.16 -6.51 6.05
C SER A 166 -24.04 -6.43 4.52
N GLU A 167 -24.00 -7.59 3.86
CA GLU A 167 -24.00 -7.65 2.39
C GLU A 167 -25.21 -6.95 1.77
N ASP A 168 -26.39 -7.12 2.36
CA ASP A 168 -27.63 -6.46 1.90
C ASP A 168 -27.55 -4.95 2.05
N GLN A 169 -26.95 -4.46 3.14
CA GLN A 169 -26.73 -3.04 3.36
C GLN A 169 -25.75 -2.48 2.33
N LEU A 170 -24.60 -3.13 2.12
CA LEU A 170 -23.62 -2.74 1.10
C LEU A 170 -24.27 -2.65 -0.29
N LEU A 171 -25.04 -3.67 -0.66
CA LEU A 171 -25.72 -3.72 -1.95
C LEU A 171 -26.79 -2.61 -2.09
N LYS A 172 -27.46 -2.25 -0.99
CA LYS A 172 -28.43 -1.15 -0.96
C LYS A 172 -27.76 0.21 -1.10
N GLU A 173 -26.58 0.40 -0.49
CA GLU A 173 -25.79 1.63 -0.55
C GLU A 173 -25.15 1.88 -1.93
N MET A 174 -24.91 0.83 -2.71
CA MET A 174 -24.46 0.97 -4.11
C MET A 174 -25.46 1.75 -4.97
N ASP A 175 -25.00 2.37 -6.05
CA ASP A 175 -25.90 3.00 -7.00
C ASP A 175 -26.86 1.97 -7.63
N TYR A 176 -27.99 2.48 -8.15
CA TYR A 176 -29.03 1.64 -8.73
C TYR A 176 -28.50 0.73 -9.85
N GLN A 177 -27.63 1.23 -10.73
CA GLN A 177 -27.14 0.45 -11.87
C GLN A 177 -26.20 -0.66 -11.41
N THR A 178 -25.26 -0.39 -10.49
CA THR A 178 -24.37 -1.44 -9.93
C THR A 178 -25.18 -2.48 -9.18
N ARG A 179 -26.10 -2.07 -8.29
CA ARG A 179 -27.00 -3.01 -7.59
C ARG A 179 -27.81 -3.87 -8.56
N ARG A 180 -28.41 -3.27 -9.60
CA ARG A 180 -29.20 -4.00 -10.60
C ARG A 180 -28.34 -4.99 -11.37
N ASN A 181 -27.13 -4.60 -11.77
CA ASN A 181 -26.20 -5.46 -12.49
C ASN A 181 -25.76 -6.64 -11.64
N ILE A 182 -25.34 -6.41 -10.38
CA ILE A 182 -24.99 -7.48 -9.44
C ILE A 182 -26.16 -8.45 -9.28
N LYS A 183 -27.38 -7.96 -8.97
CA LYS A 183 -28.57 -8.81 -8.82
C LYS A 183 -28.89 -9.61 -10.09
N LYS A 184 -28.75 -9.01 -11.28
CA LYS A 184 -28.96 -9.70 -12.55
C LYS A 184 -27.92 -10.81 -12.74
N HIS A 185 -26.66 -10.52 -12.47
CA HIS A 185 -25.55 -11.45 -12.66
C HIS A 185 -25.60 -12.63 -11.68
N THR A 186 -25.90 -12.38 -10.40
CA THR A 186 -26.08 -13.41 -9.38
C THR A 186 -27.28 -14.31 -9.67
N ARG A 187 -28.40 -13.75 -10.15
CA ARG A 187 -29.64 -14.51 -10.41
C ARG A 187 -29.61 -15.31 -11.71
N TRP A 188 -28.93 -14.82 -12.76
CA TRP A 188 -29.09 -15.35 -14.12
C TRP A 188 -27.81 -15.79 -14.82
N MET A 189 -26.60 -15.31 -14.46
CA MET A 189 -25.38 -15.49 -15.29
C MET A 189 -24.23 -16.25 -14.62
N TYR A 190 -23.97 -16.10 -13.32
CA TYR A 190 -22.79 -16.71 -12.70
C TYR A 190 -23.18 -17.84 -11.74
N LYS A 191 -23.33 -19.05 -12.28
CA LYS A 191 -23.27 -20.30 -11.50
C LYS A 191 -21.83 -20.78 -11.23
N PHE A 192 -20.79 -20.07 -11.70
CA PHE A 192 -19.41 -20.54 -11.63
C PHE A 192 -18.39 -19.41 -11.39
N VAL A 193 -18.34 -18.87 -10.17
CA VAL A 193 -17.08 -18.28 -9.68
C VAL A 193 -16.24 -19.45 -9.19
N ARG A 194 -15.02 -19.59 -9.71
CA ARG A 194 -14.08 -20.65 -9.30
C ARG A 194 -12.73 -20.03 -8.96
N TYR A 195 -12.10 -20.53 -7.91
CA TYR A 195 -10.72 -20.22 -7.60
C TYR A 195 -9.81 -21.03 -8.52
N LEU A 196 -8.83 -20.37 -9.14
CA LEU A 196 -7.88 -21.03 -10.03
C LEU A 196 -6.64 -21.46 -9.24
N SER A 197 -6.09 -22.61 -9.59
CA SER A 197 -4.77 -23.04 -9.12
C SER A 197 -3.65 -22.39 -9.94
N MET A 198 -2.42 -22.39 -9.41
CA MET A 198 -1.23 -21.85 -10.09
C MET A 198 -1.03 -22.43 -11.51
N LYS A 199 -1.35 -23.71 -11.70
CA LYS A 199 -1.25 -24.42 -13.00
C LYS A 199 -2.25 -23.93 -14.06
N GLN A 200 -3.27 -23.16 -13.64
CA GLN A 200 -4.32 -22.66 -14.51
C GLN A 200 -4.13 -21.17 -14.81
N ILE A 201 -3.06 -20.53 -14.31
CA ILE A 201 -2.81 -19.11 -14.55
C ILE A 201 -2.58 -18.82 -16.03
N ASP A 202 -1.95 -19.72 -16.79
CA ASP A 202 -1.75 -19.55 -18.23
C ASP A 202 -3.08 -19.47 -19.02
N SER A 203 -4.16 -20.02 -18.45
CA SER A 203 -5.50 -19.89 -19.03
C SER A 203 -6.12 -18.50 -18.85
N LEU A 204 -5.50 -17.60 -18.07
CA LEU A 204 -5.89 -16.20 -17.92
C LEU A 204 -5.38 -15.31 -19.06
N SER A 205 -4.95 -15.87 -20.20
CA SER A 205 -4.51 -15.06 -21.35
C SER A 205 -5.58 -14.02 -21.67
N CYS A 206 -5.22 -12.75 -21.43
CA CYS A 206 -6.15 -11.62 -21.53
C CYS A 206 -6.76 -11.54 -22.94
N SER A 207 -6.01 -12.01 -23.95
CA SER A 207 -6.42 -12.07 -25.35
C SER A 207 -7.57 -13.01 -25.65
N GLU A 208 -7.63 -14.21 -25.06
CA GLU A 208 -8.72 -15.16 -25.36
C GLU A 208 -9.98 -14.84 -24.56
N TRP A 209 -9.82 -14.37 -23.33
CA TRP A 209 -10.96 -13.98 -22.50
C TRP A 209 -11.63 -12.69 -23.00
N LEU A 210 -10.86 -11.66 -23.39
CA LEU A 210 -11.39 -10.42 -23.98
C LEU A 210 -12.05 -10.66 -25.34
N LYS A 211 -11.53 -11.59 -26.16
CA LYS A 211 -12.14 -11.98 -27.45
C LYS A 211 -13.46 -12.74 -27.27
N LYS A 212 -13.58 -13.59 -26.23
CA LYS A 212 -14.80 -14.38 -25.98
C LYS A 212 -15.88 -13.64 -25.18
N ASN A 213 -15.50 -12.66 -24.36
CA ASN A 213 -16.41 -12.01 -23.42
C ASN A 213 -16.39 -10.48 -23.56
N MET A 214 -16.54 -9.95 -24.79
CA MET A 214 -16.81 -8.52 -25.01
C MET A 214 -18.10 -8.07 -24.30
N VAL A 215 -18.01 -7.86 -22.99
CA VAL A 215 -18.84 -6.93 -22.25
C VAL A 215 -18.17 -5.58 -22.48
N SER A 216 -18.86 -4.68 -23.17
CA SER A 216 -18.28 -3.40 -23.62
C SER A 216 -17.48 -2.73 -22.50
N SER A 217 -16.33 -2.11 -22.82
CA SER A 217 -15.41 -1.46 -21.86
C SER A 217 -16.08 -0.42 -20.94
N SER A 218 -17.30 -0.02 -21.27
CA SER A 218 -18.22 0.74 -20.44
C SER A 218 -18.48 0.10 -19.07
N VAL A 219 -18.56 -1.23 -18.95
CA VAL A 219 -19.02 -1.90 -17.70
C VAL A 219 -17.97 -1.86 -16.60
N ILE A 220 -16.68 -2.02 -16.91
CA ILE A 220 -15.61 -1.94 -15.91
C ILE A 220 -15.36 -0.48 -15.47
N LYS A 221 -15.46 0.48 -16.40
CA LYS A 221 -15.40 1.93 -16.08
C LYS A 221 -16.58 2.41 -15.21
N ILE A 222 -17.69 1.66 -15.17
CA ILE A 222 -18.90 2.04 -14.44
C ILE A 222 -18.92 1.49 -12.99
N ILE A 223 -18.30 0.34 -12.73
CA ILE A 223 -18.41 -0.33 -11.41
C ILE A 223 -17.65 0.43 -10.30
N LEU A 224 -16.49 1.03 -10.61
CA LEU A 224 -15.70 1.75 -9.59
C LEU A 224 -16.21 3.16 -9.27
N ARG A 225 -17.00 3.78 -10.14
CA ARG A 225 -17.54 5.14 -9.90
C ARG A 225 -18.76 5.16 -8.98
N ARG A 226 -19.28 3.99 -8.57
CA ARG A 226 -20.68 3.91 -8.13
C ARG A 226 -21.02 2.92 -7.02
N CYS A 227 -20.03 2.27 -6.44
CA CYS A 227 -20.15 1.80 -5.06
C CYS A 227 -19.98 3.03 -4.15
N ASN A 228 -20.64 3.09 -3.00
CA ASN A 228 -20.57 4.21 -2.05
C ASN A 228 -19.17 4.26 -1.40
N VAL A 229 -18.18 4.61 -2.22
CA VAL A 229 -16.75 4.50 -2.00
C VAL A 229 -16.22 5.90 -1.73
N TYR A 230 -15.31 5.99 -0.78
CA TYR A 230 -14.51 7.18 -0.57
C TYR A 230 -13.12 6.98 -1.17
N ILE A 231 -12.50 8.09 -1.55
CA ILE A 231 -11.17 8.10 -2.10
C ILE A 231 -10.22 8.44 -0.96
N GLN A 232 -9.29 7.55 -0.66
CA GLN A 232 -8.14 7.83 0.20
C GLN A 232 -7.04 8.49 -0.64
N GLU A 233 -6.54 9.64 -0.21
CA GLU A 233 -5.33 10.27 -0.73
C GLU A 233 -4.18 10.05 0.24
N ILE A 234 -3.03 9.58 -0.25
CA ILE A 234 -1.84 9.27 0.55
C ILE A 234 -0.71 10.29 0.30
N VAL A 235 0.07 10.59 1.34
CA VAL A 235 1.31 11.40 1.29
C VAL A 235 2.43 10.62 0.59
N CYS A 236 3.13 11.22 -0.37
CA CYS A 236 4.29 10.62 -1.05
C CYS A 236 5.37 11.66 -1.34
#